data_AF-A0A191YQR7-F1
#
_entry.id   AF-A0A191YQR7-F1
#
_cell.length_a   1.000
_cell.length_b   1.000
_cell.length_c   1.000
_cell.angle_alpha   90.00
_cell.angle_beta   90.00
_cell.angle_gamma   90.00
#
_symmetry.space_group_name_H-M   'P 1'
#
loop_
_entity.id
_entity.type
_entity.pdbx_description
1 polymer ?
#
loop_
_entity_poly.entity_id
_entity_poly.type
_entity_poly.pdbx_seq_one_letter_code
_entity_poly.pdbx_strand_id
1 'polypeptide(L)'
;MKRDKIEATGLDAFIANISPMLDGLSDQMATMSRLLSACHEKIKDDKDLQGRMALIDELYSHADSEGHVAARFAELVADRVYEYETETVLIPYSSQSEALAFLIADRGVKQKDLSEIASQSAISEMLNNKRKMTVSQIKGFSDYFKVPVEFFMHGVV
;
A
#
# COMPACT_ATOMS: atom_id res chain seq x y z
N MET A 1 43.19 -20.61 55.91
CA MET A 1 42.95 -19.81 54.70
C MET A 1 41.49 -20.00 54.27
N LYS A 2 40.56 -19.27 54.90
CA LYS A 2 39.14 -19.30 54.53
C LYS A 2 38.95 -18.24 53.45
N ARG A 3 38.64 -18.69 52.24
CA ARG A 3 38.32 -17.84 51.09
C ARG A 3 37.15 -16.95 51.46
N ASP A 4 37.32 -15.64 51.27
CA ASP A 4 36.25 -14.66 51.30
C ASP A 4 35.14 -15.10 50.35
N LYS A 5 34.01 -15.46 50.93
CA LYS A 5 32.79 -15.91 50.24
C LYS A 5 31.75 -14.78 50.22
N ILE A 6 32.24 -13.54 50.20
CA ILE A 6 31.45 -12.32 50.40
C ILE A 6 31.28 -11.51 49.08
N GLU A 7 32.00 -11.83 48.00
CA GLU A 7 31.91 -11.03 46.75
C GLU A 7 30.95 -11.57 45.67
N ALA A 8 30.57 -12.85 45.70
CA ALA A 8 29.70 -13.44 44.66
C ALA A 8 28.22 -13.05 44.82
N THR A 9 27.70 -13.04 46.04
CA THR A 9 26.27 -12.81 46.33
C THR A 9 25.84 -11.37 46.12
N GLY A 10 26.73 -10.40 46.33
CA GLY A 10 26.44 -8.98 46.08
C GLY A 10 26.33 -8.67 44.59
N LEU A 11 27.20 -9.27 43.77
CA LEU A 11 27.18 -9.12 42.32
C LEU A 11 25.95 -9.80 41.70
N ASP A 12 25.61 -11.02 42.14
CA ASP A 12 24.42 -11.74 41.66
C ASP A 12 23.13 -10.96 41.97
N ALA A 13 23.01 -10.40 43.18
CA ALA A 13 21.86 -9.57 43.56
C ALA A 13 21.79 -8.26 42.77
N PHE A 14 22.94 -7.63 42.49
CA PHE A 14 23.01 -6.44 41.66
C PHE A 14 22.59 -6.74 40.21
N ILE A 15 23.11 -7.81 39.61
CA ILE A 15 22.76 -8.24 38.25
C ILE A 15 21.26 -8.55 38.15
N ALA A 16 20.71 -9.31 39.10
CA ALA A 16 19.29 -9.64 39.13
C ALA A 16 18.37 -8.39 39.19
N ASN A 17 18.82 -7.32 39.84
CA ASN A 17 18.07 -6.07 39.93
C ASN A 17 18.11 -5.25 38.63
N ILE A 18 19.22 -5.28 37.89
CA ILE A 18 19.36 -4.50 36.65
C ILE A 18 18.93 -5.27 35.40
N SER A 19 18.90 -6.60 35.43
CA SER A 19 18.50 -7.44 34.28
C SER A 19 17.15 -7.05 33.67
N PRO A 20 16.05 -6.86 34.44
CA PRO A 20 14.77 -6.46 33.85
C PRO A 20 14.80 -5.10 33.15
N MET A 21 15.60 -4.15 33.66
CA MET A 21 15.80 -2.86 33.03
C MET A 21 16.57 -3.01 31.70
N LEU A 22 17.59 -3.87 31.66
CA LEU A 22 18.38 -4.15 30.47
C LEU A 22 17.56 -4.91 29.41
N ASP A 23 16.73 -5.85 29.84
CA ASP A 23 15.80 -6.58 28.96
C ASP A 23 14.78 -5.63 28.34
N GLY A 24 14.19 -4.74 29.16
CA GLY A 24 13.28 -3.70 28.67
C GLY A 24 13.95 -2.75 27.67
N LEU A 25 15.21 -2.36 27.91
CA LEU A 25 15.98 -1.55 26.97
C LEU A 25 16.23 -2.29 25.65
N SER A 26 16.56 -3.58 25.73
CA SER A 26 16.75 -4.44 24.55
C SER A 26 15.45 -4.53 23.72
N ASP A 27 14.31 -4.75 24.37
CA ASP A 27 13.01 -4.82 23.71
C ASP A 27 12.60 -3.50 23.06
N GLN A 28 12.89 -2.38 23.73
CA GLN A 28 12.66 -1.04 23.18
C GLN A 28 13.57 -0.78 21.97
N MET A 29 14.84 -1.17 22.02
CA MET A 29 15.73 -1.07 20.86
C MET A 29 15.25 -1.92 19.68
N ALA A 30 14.78 -3.14 19.94
CA ALA A 30 14.24 -4.01 18.90
C ALA A 30 12.97 -3.41 18.27
N THR A 31 12.12 -2.76 19.07
CA THR A 31 10.90 -2.10 18.60
C THR A 31 11.23 -0.85 17.79
N MET A 32 12.14 -0.02 18.28
CA MET A 32 12.62 1.17 17.56
C MET A 32 13.27 0.80 16.23
N SER A 33 14.11 -0.25 16.21
CA SER A 33 14.72 -0.77 14.98
C SER A 33 13.67 -1.16 13.94
N ARG A 34 12.62 -1.89 14.35
CA ARG A 34 11.50 -2.25 13.48
C ARG A 34 10.76 -1.04 12.92
N LEU A 35 10.51 -0.02 13.75
CA LEU A 35 9.88 1.23 13.32
C LEU A 35 10.76 2.00 12.33
N LEU A 36 12.07 2.09 12.58
CA LEU A 36 13.00 2.76 11.67
C LEU A 36 13.08 2.03 10.32
N SER A 37 13.21 0.70 10.33
CA SER A 37 13.09 -0.13 9.13
C SER A 37 11.79 0.15 8.38
N ALA A 38 10.68 0.33 9.10
CA ALA A 38 9.39 0.63 8.48
C ALA A 38 9.35 1.95 7.72
N CYS A 39 10.14 2.94 8.15
CA CYS A 39 10.19 4.25 7.55
C CYS A 39 11.05 4.30 6.28
N HIS A 40 12.03 3.41 6.13
CA HIS A 40 13.02 3.52 5.04
C HIS A 40 13.05 2.34 4.07
N GLU A 41 12.58 1.15 4.47
CA GLU A 41 12.55 -0.01 3.58
C GLU A 41 11.37 0.11 2.60
N LYS A 42 11.62 -0.23 1.34
CA LYS A 42 10.56 -0.42 0.35
C LYS A 42 9.63 -1.55 0.77
N ILE A 43 8.34 -1.36 0.52
CA ILE A 43 7.33 -2.41 0.69
C ILE A 43 7.54 -3.48 -0.39
N LYS A 44 7.47 -4.74 0.01
CA LYS A 44 7.86 -5.87 -0.86
C LYS A 44 6.66 -6.56 -1.52
N ASP A 45 5.53 -6.60 -0.82
CA ASP A 45 4.31 -7.30 -1.24
C ASP A 45 3.07 -6.75 -0.51
N ASP A 46 1.89 -7.21 -0.93
CA ASP A 46 0.60 -6.80 -0.36
C ASP A 46 0.47 -7.10 1.15
N LYS A 47 1.17 -8.12 1.65
CA LYS A 47 1.13 -8.47 3.08
C LYS A 47 1.92 -7.44 3.88
N ASP A 48 3.08 -7.03 3.38
CA ASP A 48 3.88 -5.94 3.94
C ASP A 48 3.12 -4.61 3.88
N LEU A 49 2.43 -4.33 2.76
CA LEU A 49 1.53 -3.18 2.62
C LEU A 49 0.46 -3.14 3.73
N GLN A 50 -0.28 -4.24 3.93
CA GLN A 50 -1.28 -4.33 4.99
C GLN A 50 -0.68 -4.11 6.38
N GLY A 51 0.52 -4.64 6.63
CA GLY A 51 1.25 -4.42 7.88
C GLY A 51 1.62 -2.95 8.10
N ARG A 52 2.04 -2.25 7.03
CA ARG A 52 2.37 -0.82 7.06
C ARG A 52 1.14 0.04 7.30
N MET A 53 0.01 -0.28 6.68
CA MET A 53 -1.26 0.41 6.91
C MET A 53 -1.72 0.27 8.37
N ALA A 54 -1.68 -0.94 8.92
CA ALA A 54 -2.02 -1.17 10.32
C ALA A 54 -1.09 -0.41 11.29
N LEU A 55 0.21 -0.34 10.97
CA LEU A 55 1.18 0.43 11.75
C LEU A 55 0.88 1.94 11.72
N ILE A 56 0.49 2.48 10.56
CA ILE A 56 0.08 3.88 10.43
C ILE A 56 -1.12 4.18 11.35
N ASP A 57 -2.14 3.33 11.33
CA ASP A 57 -3.33 3.47 12.19
C ASP A 57 -2.95 3.42 13.68
N GLU A 58 -2.09 2.48 14.07
CA GLU A 58 -1.59 2.37 15.44
C GLU A 58 -0.83 3.63 15.87
N LEU A 59 0.08 4.15 15.04
CA LEU A 59 0.85 5.36 15.33
C LEU A 59 -0.05 6.59 15.47
N TYR A 60 -1.06 6.75 14.61
CA TYR A 60 -2.03 7.85 14.72
C TYR A 60 -2.91 7.71 15.96
N SER A 61 -3.24 6.49 16.40
CA SER A 61 -4.00 6.28 17.64
C SER A 61 -3.28 6.77 18.90
N HIS A 62 -1.95 6.91 18.82
CA HIS A 62 -1.09 7.44 19.88
C HIS A 62 -0.69 8.90 19.69
N ALA A 63 -1.20 9.59 18.67
CA ALA A 63 -0.86 10.97 18.38
C ALA A 63 -1.91 11.94 18.91
N ASP A 64 -1.49 12.85 19.80
CA ASP A 64 -2.38 13.90 20.34
C ASP A 64 -2.44 15.16 19.45
N SER A 65 -1.59 15.25 18.43
CA SER A 65 -1.54 16.35 17.45
C SER A 65 -0.73 15.97 16.22
N GLU A 66 -0.84 16.76 15.14
CA GLU A 66 -0.01 16.63 13.93
C GLU A 66 1.49 16.84 14.20
N GLY A 67 1.85 17.55 15.27
CA GLY A 67 3.24 17.72 15.70
C GLY A 67 3.81 16.55 16.50
N HIS A 68 2.96 15.58 16.88
CA HIS A 68 3.36 14.47 17.74
C HIS A 68 4.34 13.54 17.03
N VAL A 69 5.33 13.01 17.75
CA VAL A 69 6.38 12.15 17.18
C VAL A 69 5.80 10.92 16.49
N ALA A 70 4.75 10.32 17.06
CA ALA A 70 4.07 9.18 16.44
C ALA A 70 3.44 9.55 15.08
N ALA A 71 2.82 10.73 14.96
CA ALA A 71 2.27 11.22 13.69
C ALA A 71 3.38 11.41 12.65
N ARG A 72 4.54 11.95 13.03
CA ARG A 72 5.69 12.09 12.13
C ARG A 72 6.23 10.76 11.63
N PHE A 73 6.25 9.72 12.48
CA PHE A 73 6.59 8.38 12.01
C PHE A 73 5.52 7.82 11.07
N ALA A 74 4.24 8.05 11.35
CA ALA A 74 3.15 7.61 10.49
C ALA A 74 3.26 8.23 9.08
N GLU A 75 3.58 9.52 8.99
CA GLU A 75 3.87 10.22 7.72
C GLU A 75 5.00 9.52 6.93
N LEU A 76 6.13 9.21 7.58
CA LEU A 76 7.26 8.55 6.91
C LEU A 76 6.94 7.14 6.42
N VAL A 77 6.11 6.39 7.17
CA VAL A 77 5.64 5.07 6.74
C VAL A 77 4.64 5.21 5.58
N ALA A 78 3.77 6.22 5.61
CA ALA A 78 2.82 6.52 4.55
C ALA A 78 3.51 6.87 3.22
N ASP A 79 4.66 7.54 3.25
CA ASP A 79 5.45 7.77 2.03
C ASP A 79 5.87 6.46 1.35
N ARG A 80 6.26 5.44 2.13
CA ARG A 80 6.62 4.12 1.58
C ARG A 80 5.40 3.39 1.01
N VAL A 81 4.23 3.56 1.63
CA VAL A 81 2.95 3.05 1.11
C VAL A 81 2.63 3.70 -0.23
N TYR A 82 2.70 5.04 -0.29
CA TYR A 82 2.44 5.78 -1.53
C TYR A 82 3.39 5.38 -2.67
N GLU A 83 4.69 5.24 -2.39
CA GLU A 83 5.66 4.73 -3.36
C GLU A 83 5.27 3.34 -3.87
N TYR A 84 4.89 2.43 -2.96
CA TYR A 84 4.49 1.08 -3.34
C TYR A 84 3.23 1.06 -4.19
N GLU A 85 2.18 1.78 -3.81
CA GLU A 85 0.92 1.84 -4.57
C GLU A 85 1.09 2.54 -5.92
N THR A 86 1.99 3.52 -6.00
CA THR A 86 2.30 4.23 -7.25
C THR A 86 3.19 3.40 -8.18
N GLU A 87 4.14 2.62 -7.66
CA GLU A 87 4.96 1.68 -8.45
C GLU A 87 4.14 0.42 -8.82
N THR A 88 3.28 -0.01 -7.90
CA THR A 88 2.40 -1.19 -7.99
C THR A 88 0.99 -0.71 -8.25
N VAL A 89 0.79 0.12 -9.28
CA VAL A 89 -0.56 0.52 -9.72
C VAL A 89 -1.33 -0.74 -10.09
N LEU A 90 -1.97 -1.35 -9.10
CA LEU A 90 -3.06 -2.27 -9.24
C LEU A 90 -4.24 -1.39 -9.63
N ILE A 91 -4.23 -0.92 -10.88
CA ILE A 91 -5.51 -0.75 -11.58
C ILE A 91 -6.11 -2.14 -11.43
N PRO A 92 -7.20 -2.33 -10.65
CA PRO A 92 -7.83 -3.64 -10.57
C PRO A 92 -7.96 -4.09 -12.02
N TYR A 93 -7.44 -5.28 -12.35
CA TYR A 93 -7.37 -5.80 -13.72
C TYR A 93 -8.77 -5.92 -14.29
N SER A 94 -9.37 -4.79 -14.61
CA SER A 94 -10.66 -4.68 -15.24
C SER A 94 -10.36 -5.03 -16.67
N SER A 95 -11.03 -6.08 -17.14
CA SER A 95 -11.08 -6.34 -18.56
C SER A 95 -11.42 -5.05 -19.32
N GLN A 96 -11.00 -4.96 -20.57
CA GLN A 96 -11.40 -3.86 -21.46
C GLN A 96 -12.90 -3.55 -21.39
N SER A 97 -13.73 -4.60 -21.21
CA SER A 97 -15.18 -4.48 -21.06
C SER A 97 -15.58 -3.74 -19.78
N GLU A 98 -14.99 -4.10 -18.64
CA GLU A 98 -15.31 -3.52 -17.33
C GLU A 98 -14.82 -2.07 -17.26
N ALA A 99 -13.61 -1.79 -17.80
CA ALA A 99 -13.09 -0.44 -17.91
C ALA A 99 -14.04 0.47 -18.71
N LEU A 100 -14.55 0.00 -19.86
CA LEU A 100 -15.50 0.76 -20.67
C LEU A 100 -16.87 0.88 -19.99
N ALA A 101 -17.37 -0.21 -19.40
CA ALA A 101 -18.66 -0.22 -18.70
C ALA A 101 -18.66 0.77 -17.53
N PHE A 102 -17.58 0.79 -16.76
CA PHE A 102 -17.37 1.72 -15.66
C PHE A 102 -17.44 3.17 -16.15
N LEU A 103 -16.66 3.54 -17.17
CA LEU A 103 -16.62 4.92 -17.67
C LEU A 103 -17.94 5.38 -18.29
N ILE A 104 -18.67 4.48 -18.96
CA ILE A 104 -20.00 4.74 -19.49
C ILE A 104 -20.98 5.05 -18.35
N ALA A 105 -20.97 4.23 -17.30
CA ALA A 105 -21.88 4.36 -16.16
C ALA A 105 -21.56 5.60 -15.31
N ASP A 106 -20.30 5.75 -14.92
CA ASP A 106 -19.77 6.84 -14.08
C ASP A 106 -20.08 8.22 -14.67
N ARG A 107 -19.98 8.33 -16.01
CA ARG A 107 -20.13 9.62 -16.71
C ARG A 107 -21.47 9.80 -17.41
N GLY A 108 -22.39 8.85 -17.28
CA GLY A 108 -23.71 8.90 -17.91
C GLY A 108 -23.66 8.97 -19.45
N VAL A 109 -22.61 8.45 -20.07
CA VAL A 109 -22.43 8.44 -21.53
C VAL A 109 -23.31 7.36 -22.14
N LYS A 110 -23.97 7.62 -23.27
CA LYS A 110 -24.73 6.58 -23.98
C LYS A 110 -23.82 5.93 -25.03
N GLN A 111 -24.01 4.64 -25.31
CA GLN A 111 -23.22 3.94 -26.34
C GLN A 111 -23.25 4.64 -27.71
N LYS A 112 -24.38 5.28 -28.06
CA LYS A 112 -24.52 6.04 -29.30
C LYS A 112 -23.60 7.26 -29.38
N ASP A 113 -23.17 7.81 -28.24
CA ASP A 113 -22.30 8.99 -28.18
C ASP A 113 -20.83 8.61 -28.44
N LEU A 114 -20.54 7.31 -28.51
CA LEU A 114 -19.23 6.73 -28.82
C LEU A 114 -19.12 6.25 -30.28
N SER A 115 -20.11 6.58 -31.12
CA SER A 115 -20.22 6.06 -32.49
C SER A 115 -19.07 6.45 -33.42
N GLU A 116 -18.36 7.53 -33.10
CA GLU A 116 -17.17 7.97 -33.84
C GLU A 116 -15.97 7.02 -33.64
N ILE A 117 -15.94 6.28 -32.53
CA ILE A 117 -14.84 5.38 -32.16
C ILE A 117 -15.15 3.95 -32.61
N ALA A 118 -16.38 3.50 -32.40
CA ALA A 118 -16.84 2.16 -32.76
C ALA A 118 -18.36 2.15 -33.00
N SER A 119 -18.83 1.24 -33.85
CA SER A 119 -20.26 1.08 -34.08
C SER A 119 -20.97 0.63 -32.79
N GLN A 120 -22.25 0.97 -32.65
CA GLN A 120 -23.04 0.59 -31.46
C GLN A 120 -23.08 -0.94 -31.26
N SER A 121 -23.11 -1.72 -32.35
CA SER A 121 -22.97 -3.18 -32.28
C SER A 121 -21.61 -3.61 -31.71
N ALA A 122 -20.52 -3.00 -32.17
CA ALA A 122 -19.18 -3.32 -31.69
C ALA A 122 -18.98 -2.92 -30.21
N ILE A 123 -19.52 -1.77 -29.79
CA ILE A 123 -19.50 -1.33 -28.39
C ILE A 123 -20.26 -2.32 -27.50
N SER A 124 -21.44 -2.76 -27.94
CA SER A 124 -22.22 -3.78 -27.22
C SER A 124 -21.46 -5.11 -27.12
N GLU A 125 -20.80 -5.56 -28.18
CA GLU A 125 -19.96 -6.76 -28.16
C GLU A 125 -18.78 -6.64 -27.18
N MET A 126 -18.13 -5.47 -27.13
CA MET A 126 -17.02 -5.19 -26.20
C MET A 126 -17.49 -5.24 -24.74
N LEU A 127 -18.61 -4.57 -24.43
CA LEU A 127 -19.20 -4.55 -23.09
C LEU A 127 -19.62 -5.94 -22.61
N ASN A 128 -19.94 -6.85 -23.53
CA ASN A 128 -20.29 -8.24 -23.23
C ASN A 128 -19.10 -9.21 -23.35
N ASN A 129 -17.86 -8.73 -23.42
CA ASN A 129 -16.65 -9.54 -23.61
C ASN A 129 -16.64 -10.43 -24.87
N LYS A 130 -17.51 -10.17 -25.85
CA LYS A 130 -17.55 -10.92 -27.12
C LYS A 130 -16.48 -10.45 -28.10
N ARG A 131 -15.91 -9.27 -27.88
CA ARG A 131 -14.94 -8.64 -28.77
C ARG A 131 -13.89 -7.85 -27.98
N LYS A 132 -12.61 -8.12 -28.24
CA LYS A 132 -11.50 -7.28 -27.72
C LYS A 132 -11.43 -5.96 -28.49
N MET A 133 -11.05 -4.89 -27.80
CA MET A 133 -10.81 -3.59 -28.42
C MET A 133 -9.54 -3.62 -29.27
N THR A 134 -9.58 -2.95 -30.41
CA THR A 134 -8.38 -2.68 -31.20
C THR A 134 -7.57 -1.52 -30.61
N VAL A 135 -6.28 -1.41 -30.96
CA VAL A 135 -5.42 -0.30 -30.53
C VAL A 135 -5.99 1.07 -30.91
N SER A 136 -6.62 1.19 -32.08
CA SER A 136 -7.28 2.42 -32.52
C SER A 136 -8.44 2.81 -31.60
N GLN A 137 -9.28 1.83 -31.22
CA GLN A 137 -10.42 2.04 -30.32
C GLN A 137 -9.97 2.37 -28.91
N ILE A 138 -8.93 1.70 -28.40
CA ILE A 138 -8.31 2.02 -27.12
C ILE A 138 -7.89 3.50 -27.07
N LYS A 139 -7.19 3.97 -28.10
CA LYS A 139 -6.79 5.39 -28.20
C LYS A 139 -8.00 6.32 -28.28
N GLY A 140 -8.99 5.98 -29.12
CA GLY A 140 -10.21 6.78 -29.24
C GLY A 140 -11.00 6.88 -27.94
N PHE A 141 -11.15 5.78 -27.19
CA PHE A 141 -11.80 5.80 -25.88
C PHE A 141 -10.97 6.55 -24.84
N SER A 142 -9.66 6.36 -24.81
CA SER A 142 -8.74 7.13 -23.97
C SER A 142 -8.87 8.63 -24.22
N ASP A 143 -8.90 9.06 -25.48
CA ASP A 143 -9.05 10.47 -25.87
C ASP A 143 -10.43 11.03 -25.51
N TYR A 144 -11.50 10.25 -25.70
CA TYR A 144 -12.87 10.65 -25.36
C TYR A 144 -13.05 10.78 -23.85
N PHE A 145 -12.60 9.78 -23.09
CA PHE A 145 -12.72 9.74 -21.63
C PHE A 145 -11.58 10.46 -20.90
N LYS A 146 -10.58 11.03 -21.58
CA LYS A 146 -9.45 11.72 -20.93
C LYS A 146 -8.79 10.86 -19.83
N VAL A 147 -8.65 9.56 -20.10
CA VAL A 147 -7.93 8.61 -19.23
C VAL A 147 -6.69 8.12 -19.96
N PRO A 148 -5.61 7.73 -19.28
CA PRO A 148 -4.43 7.14 -19.91
C PRO A 148 -4.81 5.89 -20.72
N VAL A 149 -4.06 5.61 -21.80
CA VAL A 149 -4.31 4.46 -22.69
C VAL A 149 -4.23 3.14 -21.91
N GLU A 150 -3.33 3.10 -20.93
CA GLU A 150 -3.07 2.00 -20.00
C GLU A 150 -4.35 1.52 -19.28
N PHE A 151 -5.32 2.41 -19.09
CA PHE A 151 -6.63 2.10 -18.50
C PHE A 151 -7.40 1.02 -19.30
N PHE A 152 -7.15 0.88 -20.61
CA PHE A 152 -7.76 -0.15 -21.47
C PHE A 152 -6.76 -1.22 -21.96
N MET A 153 -5.49 -1.16 -21.55
CA MET A 153 -4.47 -2.10 -22.05
C MET A 153 -4.51 -3.47 -21.37
N HIS A 154 -5.25 -3.60 -20.28
CA HIS A 154 -5.31 -4.81 -19.46
C HIS A 154 -6.50 -5.68 -19.91
N GLY A 155 -6.32 -6.37 -21.04
CA GLY A 155 -7.25 -7.40 -21.50
C GLY A 155 -6.89 -8.75 -20.89
N VAL A 156 -7.84 -9.38 -20.21
CA VAL A 156 -7.75 -10.76 -19.69
C VAL A 156 -7.05 -11.69 -20.71
N VAL A 157 -6.02 -12.38 -20.22
CA VAL A 157 -5.39 -13.53 -20.89
C VAL A 157 -6.38 -14.69 -20.90
#